data_AF-Q7BP25-F1
#
_entry.id   AF-Q7BP25-F1
#
_cell.length_a   1.000
_cell.length_b   1.000
_cell.length_c   1.000
_cell.angle_alpha   90.00
_cell.angle_beta   90.00
_cell.angle_gamma   90.00
#
_symmetry.space_group_name_H-M   'P 1'
#
loop_
_entity.id
_entity.type
_entity.pdbx_description
1 polymer ?
#
loop_
_entity_poly.entity_id
_entity_poly.type
_entity_poly.pdbx_seq_one_letter_code
_entity_poly.pdbx_strand_id
1 'polypeptide(L)'
;MSMNINALVCGNGPSLKNIDYKRLPKQFDVFRCNQFYFEDRYFVGKDVKYVFFNPFVFFEQYYTSKKLIQNEEYNIENIVCSTINLEYIDGFQFVDNFELYFSDAFLGHEIIKKLKDFFAYIKYNEIYNRQRITSGVYMCATAVALGYKSIYISGIDFYQDTNNLYAFDNNKKNLLNKCTGFKNQKFKFINHSMACDLQALDYLMKRYDVNIYSLNSDEYFKLAPDIGSDFVLSKKPKKYINDILIPDKYAQERYYGKKSRLKENLHYKLIKDLIRLPSDIKHYLKEKYANKNR
;
A
#
# COMPACT_ATOMS: atom_id res chain seq x y z
N MET A 1 -5.60 -18.34 -21.84
CA MET A 1 -5.84 -16.89 -22.01
C MET A 1 -4.49 -16.23 -22.23
N SER A 2 -4.34 -15.41 -23.28
CA SER A 2 -3.12 -14.63 -23.49
C SER A 2 -2.98 -13.61 -22.35
N MET A 3 -1.83 -13.57 -21.70
CA MET A 3 -1.56 -12.59 -20.66
C MET A 3 -1.52 -11.19 -21.29
N ASN A 4 -2.26 -10.23 -20.72
CA ASN A 4 -2.16 -8.83 -21.12
C ASN A 4 -0.73 -8.36 -20.87
N ILE A 5 -0.12 -7.71 -21.86
CA ILE A 5 1.24 -7.16 -21.71
C ILE A 5 1.25 -5.77 -21.04
N ASN A 6 0.07 -5.15 -20.90
CA ASN A 6 -0.11 -3.81 -20.36
C ASN A 6 -0.73 -3.85 -18.96
N ALA A 7 -0.16 -3.10 -18.02
CA ALA A 7 -0.73 -2.87 -16.70
C ALA A 7 -1.03 -1.38 -16.52
N LEU A 8 -2.19 -1.05 -15.95
CA LEU A 8 -2.54 0.27 -15.46
C LEU A 8 -2.38 0.30 -13.94
N VAL A 9 -1.34 0.98 -13.47
CA VAL A 9 -1.00 1.11 -12.05
C VAL A 9 -1.49 2.46 -11.53
N CYS A 10 -2.45 2.42 -10.60
CA CYS A 10 -3.04 3.62 -10.03
C CYS A 10 -2.68 3.79 -8.56
N GLY A 11 -1.95 4.87 -8.27
CA GLY A 11 -1.98 5.44 -6.93
C GLY A 11 -3.32 6.13 -6.65
N ASN A 12 -3.36 6.91 -5.57
CA ASN A 12 -4.58 7.61 -5.13
C ASN A 12 -4.41 9.13 -5.04
N GLY A 13 -3.33 9.67 -5.59
CA GLY A 13 -3.09 11.10 -5.61
C GLY A 13 -4.01 11.84 -6.61
N PRO A 14 -4.02 13.19 -6.59
CA PRO A 14 -4.97 14.01 -7.36
C PRO A 14 -4.98 13.75 -8.87
N SER A 15 -3.86 13.36 -9.49
CA SER A 15 -3.81 13.13 -10.94
C SER A 15 -4.73 11.99 -11.40
N LEU A 16 -5.17 11.11 -10.50
CA LEU A 16 -6.18 10.09 -10.79
C LEU A 16 -7.48 10.68 -11.38
N LYS A 17 -7.83 11.92 -11.03
CA LYS A 17 -9.02 12.62 -11.56
C LYS A 17 -8.84 13.14 -12.98
N ASN A 18 -7.60 13.29 -13.43
CA ASN A 18 -7.23 14.04 -14.64
C ASN A 18 -6.63 13.13 -15.72
N ILE A 19 -7.00 11.86 -15.74
CA ILE A 19 -6.53 10.88 -16.73
C ILE A 19 -6.90 11.37 -18.14
N ASP A 20 -5.92 11.42 -19.05
CA ASP A 20 -6.18 11.58 -20.47
C ASP A 20 -6.57 10.23 -21.07
N TYR A 21 -7.88 9.97 -21.09
CA TYR A 21 -8.44 8.68 -21.50
C TYR A 21 -8.14 8.30 -22.95
N LYS A 22 -7.79 9.26 -23.83
CA LYS A 22 -7.39 8.98 -25.21
C LYS A 22 -6.10 8.15 -25.30
N ARG A 23 -5.32 8.16 -24.21
CA ARG A 23 -4.02 7.49 -24.08
C ARG A 23 -4.10 6.17 -23.33
N LEU A 24 -5.29 5.77 -22.88
CA LEU A 24 -5.47 4.45 -22.29
C LEU A 24 -5.15 3.37 -23.34
N PRO A 25 -4.37 2.33 -22.98
CA PRO A 25 -4.20 1.18 -23.86
C PRO A 25 -5.55 0.48 -24.11
N LYS A 26 -5.70 -0.20 -25.25
CA LYS A 26 -6.95 -0.91 -25.59
C LYS A 26 -7.23 -2.13 -24.70
N GLN A 27 -6.17 -2.80 -24.24
CA GLN A 27 -6.25 -3.97 -23.37
C GLN A 27 -5.22 -3.80 -22.27
N PHE A 28 -5.66 -3.88 -21.02
CA PHE A 28 -4.83 -3.70 -19.84
C PHE A 28 -5.47 -4.31 -18.61
N ASP A 29 -4.62 -4.62 -17.63
CA ASP A 29 -5.03 -5.05 -16.30
C ASP A 29 -4.86 -3.91 -15.29
N VAL A 30 -5.82 -3.71 -14.40
CA VAL A 30 -5.81 -2.60 -13.44
C VAL A 30 -5.25 -3.02 -12.08
N PHE A 31 -4.34 -2.21 -11.55
CA PHE A 31 -3.71 -2.34 -10.24
C PHE A 31 -4.12 -1.16 -9.37
N ARG A 32 -4.76 -1.42 -8.23
CA ARG A 32 -5.20 -0.38 -7.27
C ARG A 32 -4.58 -0.63 -5.90
N CYS A 33 -4.51 0.40 -5.04
CA CYS A 33 -3.99 0.22 -3.68
C CYS A 33 -4.80 0.94 -2.61
N ASN A 34 -4.70 0.46 -1.38
CA ASN A 34 -5.16 1.13 -0.16
C ASN A 34 -6.62 1.61 -0.27
N GLN A 35 -6.90 2.90 -0.08
CA GLN A 35 -8.26 3.44 -0.05
C GLN A 35 -8.82 3.77 -1.45
N PHE A 36 -8.42 3.05 -2.49
CA PHE A 36 -8.83 3.33 -3.88
C PHE A 36 -10.36 3.46 -4.04
N TYR A 37 -11.11 2.67 -3.29
CA TYR A 37 -12.56 2.62 -3.31
C TYR A 37 -13.26 3.87 -2.72
N PHE A 38 -12.50 4.82 -2.16
CA PHE A 38 -13.01 6.12 -1.72
C PHE A 38 -13.29 7.07 -2.89
N GLU A 39 -12.79 6.76 -4.09
CA GLU A 39 -13.11 7.51 -5.31
C GLU A 39 -14.63 7.66 -5.48
N ASP A 40 -15.09 8.82 -5.96
CA ASP A 40 -16.51 9.11 -6.17
C ASP A 40 -17.01 8.60 -7.54
N ARG A 41 -16.09 8.17 -8.40
CA ARG A 41 -16.31 7.65 -9.75
C ARG A 41 -15.37 6.50 -10.02
N TYR A 42 -15.75 5.62 -10.92
CA TYR A 42 -14.86 4.55 -11.39
C TYR A 42 -13.86 5.10 -12.40
N PHE A 43 -12.84 5.83 -11.93
CA PHE A 43 -11.83 6.50 -12.78
C PHE A 43 -11.13 5.53 -13.73
N VAL A 44 -11.00 4.26 -13.36
CA VAL A 44 -10.38 3.21 -14.18
C VAL A 44 -11.24 1.95 -14.26
N GLY A 45 -12.55 2.10 -14.08
CA GLY A 45 -13.50 0.98 -14.14
C GLY A 45 -13.62 0.20 -12.83
N LYS A 46 -14.43 -0.87 -12.88
CA LYS A 46 -14.74 -1.74 -11.73
C LYS A 46 -13.86 -2.98 -11.68
N ASP A 47 -13.27 -3.38 -12.81
CA ASP A 47 -12.47 -4.59 -12.93
C ASP A 47 -11.04 -4.32 -12.48
N VAL A 48 -10.68 -4.90 -11.34
CA VAL A 48 -9.37 -4.74 -10.72
C VAL A 48 -8.67 -6.09 -10.70
N LYS A 49 -7.57 -6.18 -11.46
CA LYS A 49 -6.77 -7.40 -11.55
C LYS A 49 -6.06 -7.68 -10.23
N TYR A 50 -5.46 -6.65 -9.64
CA TYR A 50 -4.75 -6.75 -8.36
C TYR A 50 -5.05 -5.54 -7.46
N VAL A 51 -5.47 -5.80 -6.22
CA VAL A 51 -5.52 -4.78 -5.15
C VAL A 51 -4.38 -4.99 -4.16
N PHE A 52 -3.78 -3.89 -3.71
CA PHE A 52 -2.62 -3.91 -2.82
C PHE A 52 -2.91 -3.20 -1.51
N PHE A 53 -2.66 -3.86 -0.38
CA PHE A 53 -2.88 -3.30 0.95
C PHE A 53 -1.66 -3.49 1.84
N ASN A 54 -1.39 -2.48 2.67
CA ASN A 54 -0.29 -2.54 3.63
C ASN A 54 -0.58 -3.55 4.77
N PRO A 55 0.43 -4.24 5.31
CA PRO A 55 0.28 -5.25 6.37
C PRO A 55 -0.50 -4.77 7.60
N PHE A 56 -0.21 -3.56 8.08
CA PHE A 56 -0.76 -3.03 9.34
C PHE A 56 -2.28 -2.77 9.33
N VAL A 57 -2.92 -2.76 8.15
CA VAL A 57 -4.38 -2.64 7.96
C VAL A 57 -4.95 -3.77 7.11
N PHE A 58 -4.18 -4.82 6.86
CA PHE A 58 -4.57 -5.87 5.93
C PHE A 58 -5.85 -6.59 6.35
N PHE A 59 -6.03 -6.81 7.65
CA PHE A 59 -7.23 -7.47 8.18
C PHE A 59 -8.52 -6.72 7.85
N GLU A 60 -8.58 -5.41 8.11
CA GLU A 60 -9.73 -4.57 7.79
C GLU A 60 -9.90 -4.36 6.28
N GLN A 61 -8.79 -4.24 5.53
CA GLN A 61 -8.83 -4.06 4.08
C GLN A 61 -9.27 -5.33 3.34
N TYR A 62 -8.86 -6.50 3.81
CA TYR A 62 -9.34 -7.79 3.29
C TYR A 62 -10.85 -7.92 3.48
N TYR A 63 -11.34 -7.63 4.70
CA TYR A 63 -12.78 -7.62 4.99
C TYR A 63 -13.54 -6.62 4.10
N THR A 64 -13.00 -5.41 3.95
CA THR A 64 -13.59 -4.37 3.09
C THR A 64 -13.63 -4.83 1.63
N SER A 65 -12.57 -5.46 1.13
CA SER A 65 -12.50 -5.99 -0.23
C SER A 65 -13.56 -7.06 -0.49
N LYS A 66 -13.77 -7.99 0.46
CA LYS A 66 -14.86 -8.97 0.35
C LYS A 66 -16.23 -8.33 0.29
N LYS A 67 -16.45 -7.21 1.01
CA LYS A 67 -17.70 -6.45 0.93
C LYS A 67 -17.86 -5.67 -0.37
N LEU A 68 -16.78 -5.10 -0.90
CA LEU A 68 -16.80 -4.46 -2.22
C LEU A 68 -17.19 -5.45 -3.33
N ILE A 69 -16.66 -6.68 -3.27
CA ILE A 69 -17.02 -7.77 -4.20
C ILE A 69 -18.47 -8.20 -3.98
N GLN A 70 -18.87 -8.48 -2.72
CA GLN A 70 -20.23 -8.93 -2.39
C GLN A 70 -21.30 -7.91 -2.82
N ASN A 71 -21.00 -6.62 -2.74
CA ASN A 71 -21.91 -5.54 -3.13
C ASN A 71 -21.85 -5.21 -4.62
N GLU A 72 -21.06 -5.95 -5.41
CA GLU A 72 -20.80 -5.69 -6.82
C GLU A 72 -20.29 -4.26 -7.07
N GLU A 73 -19.56 -3.66 -6.13
CA GLU A 73 -18.94 -2.34 -6.30
C GLU A 73 -17.67 -2.45 -7.15
N TYR A 74 -16.90 -3.52 -6.97
CA TYR A 74 -15.72 -3.85 -7.78
C TYR A 74 -15.62 -5.35 -8.01
N ASN A 75 -15.07 -5.73 -9.17
CA ASN A 75 -14.66 -7.09 -9.47
C ASN A 75 -13.16 -7.17 -9.18
N ILE A 76 -12.77 -7.82 -8.08
CA ILE A 76 -11.38 -7.91 -7.64
C ILE A 76 -10.91 -9.35 -7.81
N GLU A 77 -9.91 -9.58 -8.67
CA GLU A 77 -9.41 -10.93 -8.94
C GLU A 77 -8.37 -11.38 -7.91
N ASN A 78 -7.40 -10.51 -7.58
CA ASN A 78 -6.30 -10.86 -6.69
C ASN A 78 -6.14 -9.81 -5.57
N ILE A 79 -6.00 -10.28 -4.33
CA ILE A 79 -5.72 -9.43 -3.17
C ILE A 79 -4.28 -9.67 -2.71
N VAL A 80 -3.48 -8.60 -2.65
CA VAL A 80 -2.05 -8.68 -2.33
C VAL A 80 -1.72 -7.85 -1.10
N CYS A 81 -1.01 -8.46 -0.15
CA CYS A 81 -0.40 -7.75 0.97
C CYS A 81 0.98 -7.23 0.58
N SER A 82 1.20 -5.92 0.60
CA SER A 82 2.44 -5.24 0.20
C SER A 82 3.57 -5.42 1.22
N THR A 83 4.06 -6.65 1.35
CA THR A 83 5.14 -7.05 2.26
C THR A 83 6.51 -6.93 1.60
N ILE A 84 7.58 -6.75 2.38
CA ILE A 84 8.98 -6.83 1.89
C ILE A 84 9.85 -7.84 2.65
N ASN A 85 9.20 -8.68 3.46
CA ASN A 85 9.79 -9.69 4.33
C ASN A 85 10.91 -9.12 5.22
N LEU A 86 10.57 -8.08 5.98
CA LEU A 86 11.38 -7.49 7.04
C LEU A 86 10.57 -7.46 8.34
N GLU A 87 11.13 -8.02 9.41
CA GLU A 87 10.42 -8.22 10.69
C GLU A 87 9.79 -6.92 11.23
N TYR A 88 10.56 -5.82 11.24
CA TYR A 88 10.12 -4.55 11.81
C TYR A 88 9.06 -3.82 10.95
N ILE A 89 8.75 -4.35 9.76
CA ILE A 89 7.76 -3.78 8.83
C ILE A 89 6.54 -4.69 8.75
N ASP A 90 6.75 -5.97 8.50
CA ASP A 90 5.69 -6.93 8.20
C ASP A 90 5.28 -7.76 9.43
N GLY A 91 6.21 -8.00 10.37
CA GLY A 91 6.04 -8.89 11.52
C GLY A 91 6.06 -10.37 11.13
N PHE A 92 7.02 -11.14 11.65
CA PHE A 92 7.15 -12.58 11.30
C PHE A 92 5.89 -13.38 11.58
N GLN A 93 5.24 -13.17 12.74
CA GLN A 93 4.00 -13.86 13.07
C GLN A 93 2.86 -13.56 12.08
N PHE A 94 2.81 -12.36 11.51
CA PHE A 94 1.80 -12.03 10.50
C PHE A 94 2.09 -12.76 9.19
N VAL A 95 3.35 -12.76 8.75
CA VAL A 95 3.78 -13.43 7.52
C VAL A 95 3.62 -14.95 7.62
N ASP A 96 4.10 -15.58 8.69
CA ASP A 96 4.08 -17.03 8.88
C ASP A 96 2.65 -17.59 8.98
N ASN A 97 1.73 -16.82 9.55
CA ASN A 97 0.33 -17.22 9.69
C ASN A 97 -0.57 -16.70 8.55
N PHE A 98 -0.02 -16.00 7.55
CA PHE A 98 -0.82 -15.26 6.57
C PHE A 98 -1.86 -16.15 5.86
N GLU A 99 -1.42 -17.30 5.33
CA GLU A 99 -2.28 -18.22 4.57
C GLU A 99 -3.33 -18.90 5.45
N LEU A 100 -3.11 -18.99 6.77
CA LEU A 100 -4.10 -19.53 7.72
C LEU A 100 -5.32 -18.62 7.86
N TYR A 101 -5.15 -17.31 7.63
CA TYR A 101 -6.22 -16.31 7.76
C TYR A 101 -6.73 -15.82 6.40
N PHE A 102 -5.86 -15.74 5.39
CA PHE A 102 -6.14 -15.09 4.11
C PHE A 102 -5.80 -16.03 2.95
N SER A 103 -6.50 -17.16 2.87
CA SER A 103 -6.17 -18.29 1.97
C SER A 103 -6.27 -17.99 0.47
N ASP A 104 -6.92 -16.89 0.08
CA ASP A 104 -7.06 -16.45 -1.31
C ASP A 104 -6.38 -15.09 -1.59
N ALA A 105 -5.49 -14.68 -0.69
CA ALA A 105 -4.65 -13.52 -0.86
C ALA A 105 -3.18 -13.93 -1.00
N PHE A 106 -2.35 -12.99 -1.45
CA PHE A 106 -0.94 -13.22 -1.71
C PHE A 106 -0.05 -12.35 -0.84
N LEU A 107 1.06 -12.91 -0.37
CA LEU A 107 2.16 -12.15 0.18
C LEU A 107 2.96 -11.53 -0.98
N GLY A 108 2.90 -10.21 -1.10
CA GLY A 108 3.50 -9.50 -2.22
C GLY A 108 5.01 -9.70 -2.33
N HIS A 109 5.74 -9.86 -1.22
CA HIS A 109 7.19 -10.10 -1.26
C HIS A 109 7.53 -11.38 -2.04
N GLU A 110 6.61 -12.36 -2.09
CA GLU A 110 6.81 -13.60 -2.84
C GLU A 110 6.76 -13.41 -4.35
N ILE A 111 6.08 -12.35 -4.79
CA ILE A 111 6.04 -11.95 -6.19
C ILE A 111 7.29 -11.13 -6.51
N ILE A 112 7.55 -10.05 -5.76
CA ILE A 112 8.65 -9.12 -6.09
C ILE A 112 10.05 -9.70 -5.83
N LYS A 113 10.21 -10.74 -4.99
CA LYS A 113 11.50 -11.44 -4.81
C LYS A 113 12.02 -12.10 -6.09
N LYS A 114 11.17 -12.31 -7.10
CA LYS A 114 11.56 -12.77 -8.44
C LYS A 114 12.48 -11.76 -9.14
N LEU A 115 12.34 -10.46 -8.83
CA LEU A 115 13.21 -9.38 -9.28
C LEU A 115 14.40 -9.22 -8.32
N LYS A 116 15.28 -10.24 -8.25
CA LYS A 116 16.33 -10.36 -7.23
C LYS A 116 17.11 -9.05 -7.00
N ASP A 117 17.56 -8.41 -8.08
CA ASP A 117 18.39 -7.20 -7.99
C ASP A 117 17.59 -6.01 -7.45
N PHE A 118 16.32 -5.88 -7.84
CA PHE A 118 15.46 -4.80 -7.36
C PHE A 118 15.05 -5.05 -5.90
N PHE A 119 14.77 -6.30 -5.54
CA PHE A 119 14.42 -6.65 -4.18
C PHE A 119 15.60 -6.40 -3.22
N ALA A 120 16.83 -6.73 -3.64
CA ALA A 120 18.04 -6.37 -2.91
C ALA A 120 18.21 -4.85 -2.80
N TYR A 121 18.01 -4.11 -3.90
CA TYR A 121 18.08 -2.65 -3.93
C TYR A 121 17.11 -2.00 -2.93
N ILE A 122 15.84 -2.37 -2.91
CA ILE A 122 14.87 -1.75 -2.00
C ILE A 122 15.15 -2.12 -0.54
N LYS A 123 15.60 -3.37 -0.26
CA LYS A 123 15.95 -3.78 1.11
C LYS A 123 17.16 -3.03 1.62
N TYR A 124 18.20 -2.86 0.79
CA TYR A 124 19.38 -2.10 1.15
C TYR A 124 19.03 -0.65 1.50
N ASN A 125 18.26 0.02 0.64
CA ASN A 125 17.87 1.41 0.86
C ASN A 125 16.96 1.59 2.08
N GLU A 126 16.04 0.66 2.30
CA GLU A 126 15.16 0.67 3.47
C GLU A 126 15.94 0.49 4.79
N ILE A 127 16.89 -0.45 4.84
CA ILE A 127 17.66 -0.76 6.05
C ILE A 127 18.73 0.30 6.33
N TYR A 128 19.55 0.63 5.32
CA TYR A 128 20.76 1.43 5.52
C TYR A 128 20.56 2.92 5.25
N ASN A 129 19.66 3.28 4.33
CA ASN A 129 19.46 4.67 3.92
C ASN A 129 18.14 5.27 4.42
N ARG A 130 17.29 4.48 5.10
CA ARG A 130 15.96 4.88 5.54
C ARG A 130 15.10 5.43 4.40
N GLN A 131 15.20 4.80 3.23
CA GLN A 131 14.46 5.17 2.03
C GLN A 131 13.45 4.09 1.68
N ARG A 132 12.16 4.45 1.66
CA ARG A 132 11.06 3.53 1.37
C ARG A 132 10.32 3.95 0.12
N ILE A 133 10.15 3.02 -0.81
CA ILE A 133 9.31 3.20 -1.99
C ILE A 133 7.82 3.28 -1.59
N THR A 134 7.02 4.02 -2.35
CA THR A 134 5.56 4.07 -2.14
C THR A 134 4.85 2.85 -2.74
N SER A 135 3.56 2.67 -2.39
CA SER A 135 2.74 1.60 -2.97
C SER A 135 2.63 1.67 -4.50
N GLY A 136 2.70 2.86 -5.10
CA GLY A 136 2.70 3.02 -6.56
C GLY A 136 3.89 2.32 -7.22
N VAL A 137 5.10 2.54 -6.69
CA VAL A 137 6.32 1.88 -7.13
C VAL A 137 6.28 0.38 -6.84
N TYR A 138 5.77 -0.02 -5.68
CA TYR A 138 5.61 -1.43 -5.32
C TYR A 138 4.71 -2.18 -6.32
N MET A 139 3.61 -1.56 -6.75
CA MET A 139 2.73 -2.12 -7.77
C MET A 139 3.42 -2.22 -9.13
N CYS A 140 4.22 -1.21 -9.52
CA CYS A 140 5.03 -1.28 -10.73
C CYS A 140 6.02 -2.45 -10.68
N ALA A 141 6.75 -2.62 -9.57
CA ALA A 141 7.66 -3.75 -9.38
C ALA A 141 6.91 -5.09 -9.44
N THR A 142 5.71 -5.15 -8.89
CA THR A 142 4.87 -6.36 -8.96
C THR A 142 4.45 -6.65 -10.40
N ALA A 143 4.03 -5.65 -11.17
CA ALA A 143 3.70 -5.80 -12.58
C ALA A 143 4.91 -6.31 -13.40
N VAL A 144 6.10 -5.75 -13.19
CA VAL A 144 7.34 -6.24 -13.83
C VAL A 144 7.60 -7.71 -13.44
N ALA A 145 7.47 -8.07 -12.17
CA ALA A 145 7.69 -9.43 -11.67
C ALA A 145 6.69 -10.45 -12.23
N LEU A 146 5.50 -10.00 -12.60
CA LEU A 146 4.46 -10.81 -13.25
C LEU A 146 4.64 -10.89 -14.77
N GLY A 147 5.53 -10.10 -15.36
CA GLY A 147 5.84 -10.16 -16.80
C GLY A 147 5.16 -9.11 -17.67
N TYR A 148 4.47 -8.12 -17.08
CA TYR A 148 3.96 -6.97 -17.83
C TYR A 148 5.13 -6.16 -18.39
N LYS A 149 4.97 -5.64 -19.62
CA LYS A 149 6.04 -4.94 -20.38
C LYS A 149 5.80 -3.46 -20.53
N SER A 150 4.55 -3.03 -20.53
CA SER A 150 4.16 -1.62 -20.58
C SER A 150 3.31 -1.28 -19.37
N ILE A 151 3.79 -0.38 -18.55
CA ILE A 151 3.14 0.05 -17.32
C ILE A 151 2.66 1.48 -17.51
N TYR A 152 1.37 1.69 -17.39
CA TYR A 152 0.73 3.00 -17.48
C TYR A 152 0.42 3.45 -16.06
N ILE A 153 0.82 4.66 -15.68
CA ILE A 153 0.66 5.17 -14.32
C ILE A 153 -0.30 6.36 -14.26
N SER A 154 -1.03 6.45 -13.15
CA SER A 154 -1.82 7.63 -12.76
C SER A 154 -1.97 7.68 -11.23
N GLY A 155 -2.26 8.85 -10.65
CA GLY A 155 -2.44 9.01 -9.21
C GLY A 155 -1.16 8.84 -8.39
N ILE A 156 0.01 9.00 -9.02
CA ILE A 156 1.34 8.99 -8.37
C ILE A 156 1.87 10.42 -8.40
N ASP A 157 1.56 11.21 -7.38
CA ASP A 157 1.85 12.66 -7.33
C ASP A 157 2.92 13.04 -6.29
N PHE A 158 3.66 12.03 -5.78
CA PHE A 158 4.75 12.15 -4.81
C PHE A 158 4.46 12.97 -3.54
N TYR A 159 3.17 13.23 -3.25
CA TYR A 159 2.69 14.08 -2.15
C TYR A 159 3.27 15.50 -2.20
N GLN A 160 3.44 16.09 -3.38
CA GLN A 160 4.01 17.43 -3.53
C GLN A 160 3.06 18.54 -3.04
N ASP A 161 1.77 18.43 -3.31
CA ASP A 161 0.76 19.38 -2.81
C ASP A 161 0.22 18.91 -1.45
N THR A 162 0.66 19.56 -0.37
CA THR A 162 0.24 19.24 0.99
C THR A 162 -1.23 19.53 1.27
N ASN A 163 -1.88 20.37 0.45
CA ASN A 163 -3.29 20.71 0.59
C ASN A 163 -4.21 19.75 -0.18
N ASN A 164 -3.65 19.04 -1.17
CA ASN A 164 -4.38 18.12 -2.02
C ASN A 164 -3.57 16.84 -2.24
N LEU A 165 -3.59 15.95 -1.25
CA LEU A 165 -2.75 14.76 -1.25
C LEU A 165 -3.40 13.53 -1.91
N TYR A 166 -4.73 13.54 -2.04
CA TYR A 166 -5.49 12.40 -2.54
C TYR A 166 -6.63 12.85 -3.46
N ALA A 167 -7.02 12.00 -4.40
CA ALA A 167 -8.17 12.19 -5.27
C ALA A 167 -9.53 12.11 -4.54
N PHE A 168 -9.57 11.99 -3.23
CA PHE A 168 -10.82 11.86 -2.49
C PHE A 168 -10.66 12.38 -1.07
N ASP A 169 -11.79 12.68 -0.45
CA ASP A 169 -11.83 12.98 0.98
C ASP A 169 -11.45 11.72 1.78
N ASN A 170 -10.33 11.80 2.49
CA ASN A 170 -9.80 10.74 3.33
C ASN A 170 -10.12 10.97 4.84
N ASN A 171 -10.89 12.00 5.18
CA ASN A 171 -11.29 12.31 6.56
C ASN A 171 -12.45 11.40 7.02
N LYS A 172 -12.22 10.09 7.00
CA LYS A 172 -13.24 9.07 7.27
C LYS A 172 -13.09 8.45 8.65
N LYS A 173 -14.18 8.32 9.39
CA LYS A 173 -14.19 7.96 10.82
C LYS A 173 -13.42 6.68 11.11
N ASN A 174 -13.66 5.61 10.37
CA ASN A 174 -13.01 4.33 10.61
C ASN A 174 -11.54 4.38 10.20
N LEU A 175 -11.23 5.03 9.07
CA LEU A 175 -9.86 5.24 8.64
C LEU A 175 -9.04 6.00 9.69
N LEU A 176 -9.55 7.11 10.22
CA LEU A 176 -8.87 7.91 11.25
C LEU A 176 -8.64 7.12 12.54
N ASN A 177 -9.56 6.23 12.89
CA ASN A 177 -9.46 5.39 14.08
C ASN A 177 -8.40 4.29 13.93
N LYS A 178 -8.27 3.71 12.73
CA LYS A 178 -7.30 2.64 12.46
C LYS A 178 -5.91 3.16 12.07
N CYS A 179 -5.86 4.24 11.30
CA CYS A 179 -4.65 4.86 10.81
C CYS A 179 -4.47 6.23 11.48
N THR A 180 -3.92 6.25 12.69
CA THR A 180 -3.73 7.49 13.48
C THR A 180 -2.82 8.52 12.78
N GLY A 181 -2.02 8.10 11.80
CA GLY A 181 -1.27 8.99 10.91
C GLY A 181 -2.17 9.99 10.18
N PHE A 182 -3.34 9.55 9.68
CA PHE A 182 -4.32 10.44 9.05
C PHE A 182 -4.93 11.43 10.04
N LYS A 183 -5.19 10.98 11.28
CA LYS A 183 -5.69 11.86 12.36
C LYS A 183 -4.71 12.98 12.70
N ASN A 184 -3.41 12.69 12.64
CA ASN A 184 -2.34 13.63 12.96
C ASN A 184 -1.81 14.39 11.75
N GLN A 185 -2.52 14.35 10.60
CA GLN A 185 -2.10 14.96 9.33
C GLN A 185 -0.71 14.49 8.83
N LYS A 186 -0.25 13.32 9.31
CA LYS A 186 0.96 12.64 8.85
C LYS A 186 0.59 11.67 7.73
N PHE A 187 0.11 12.23 6.63
CA PHE A 187 -0.42 11.49 5.47
C PHE A 187 0.65 10.75 4.67
N LYS A 188 1.90 11.18 4.80
CA LYS A 188 3.09 10.62 4.15
C LYS A 188 4.04 10.07 5.21
N PHE A 189 4.51 8.84 5.02
CA PHE A 189 5.57 8.29 5.86
C PHE A 189 6.89 9.04 5.63
N ILE A 190 7.61 9.32 6.71
CA ILE A 190 8.80 10.20 6.68
C ILE A 190 9.92 9.69 5.77
N ASN A 191 9.99 8.38 5.54
CA ASN A 191 11.00 7.76 4.67
C ASN A 191 10.60 7.74 3.18
N HIS A 192 9.42 8.23 2.82
CA HIS A 192 9.05 8.39 1.41
C HIS A 192 9.63 9.68 0.83
N SER A 193 10.17 9.61 -0.37
CA SER A 193 10.58 10.80 -1.12
C SER A 193 10.33 10.60 -2.61
N MET A 194 10.07 11.71 -3.31
CA MET A 194 9.97 11.71 -4.77
C MET A 194 11.23 11.12 -5.41
N ALA A 195 12.42 11.54 -4.93
CA ALA A 195 13.69 11.06 -5.45
C ALA A 195 13.82 9.53 -5.31
N CYS A 196 13.44 8.97 -4.17
CA CYS A 196 13.45 7.51 -3.96
C CYS A 196 12.51 6.79 -4.94
N ASP A 197 11.29 7.30 -5.13
CA ASP A 197 10.34 6.68 -6.05
C ASP A 197 10.80 6.77 -7.51
N LEU A 198 11.28 7.93 -7.95
CA LEU A 198 11.82 8.14 -9.31
C LEU A 198 13.03 7.25 -9.58
N GLN A 199 13.98 7.16 -8.63
CA GLN A 199 15.15 6.28 -8.76
C GLN A 199 14.74 4.81 -8.85
N ALA A 200 13.76 4.38 -8.06
CA ALA A 200 13.27 3.01 -8.11
C ALA A 200 12.54 2.68 -9.42
N LEU A 201 11.74 3.61 -9.95
CA LEU A 201 11.05 3.44 -11.24
C LEU A 201 12.02 3.43 -12.42
N ASP A 202 13.02 4.32 -12.43
CA ASP A 202 14.10 4.33 -13.41
C ASP A 202 14.93 3.03 -13.37
N TYR A 203 15.22 2.53 -12.16
CA TYR A 203 15.87 1.23 -11.97
C TYR A 203 15.06 0.10 -12.63
N LEU A 204 13.74 0.06 -12.40
CA LEU A 204 12.86 -0.96 -12.99
C LEU A 204 12.91 -0.90 -14.53
N MET A 205 12.77 0.30 -15.11
CA MET A 205 12.80 0.52 -16.56
C MET A 205 14.11 0.02 -17.17
N LYS A 206 15.25 0.43 -16.61
CA LYS A 206 16.59 0.10 -17.14
C LYS A 206 16.96 -1.35 -16.94
N ARG A 207 16.69 -1.91 -15.75
CA ARG A 207 17.17 -3.25 -15.39
C ARG A 207 16.38 -4.38 -16.04
N TYR A 208 15.07 -4.18 -16.22
CA TYR A 208 14.14 -5.23 -16.67
C TYR A 208 13.54 -4.97 -18.06
N ASP A 209 14.00 -3.92 -18.75
CA ASP A 209 13.58 -3.57 -20.10
C ASP A 209 12.04 -3.49 -20.22
N VAL A 210 11.48 -2.54 -19.45
CA VAL A 210 10.05 -2.24 -19.40
C VAL A 210 9.81 -0.76 -19.64
N ASN A 211 8.64 -0.45 -20.19
CA ASN A 211 8.23 0.93 -20.41
C ASN A 211 7.30 1.40 -19.28
N ILE A 212 7.53 2.61 -18.76
CA ILE A 212 6.60 3.27 -17.84
C ILE A 212 6.13 4.57 -18.51
N TYR A 213 4.81 4.70 -18.66
CA TYR A 213 4.16 5.85 -19.28
C TYR A 213 3.22 6.54 -18.31
N SER A 214 3.20 7.87 -18.30
CA SER A 214 2.15 8.61 -17.59
C SER A 214 0.88 8.72 -18.43
N LEU A 215 -0.29 8.64 -17.79
CA LEU A 215 -1.59 8.97 -18.39
C LEU A 215 -2.04 10.40 -18.08
N ASN A 216 -1.25 11.12 -17.31
CA ASN A 216 -1.45 12.52 -16.98
C ASN A 216 -0.27 13.32 -17.53
N SER A 217 -0.47 14.59 -17.85
CA SER A 217 0.68 15.46 -18.14
C SER A 217 1.58 15.47 -16.90
N ASP A 218 2.80 14.96 -17.07
CA ASP A 218 3.80 14.85 -16.01
C ASP A 218 5.18 15.17 -16.61
N GLU A 219 6.07 15.70 -15.78
CA GLU A 219 7.43 16.10 -16.14
C GLU A 219 8.42 14.93 -16.02
N TYR A 220 8.08 13.89 -15.25
CA TYR A 220 9.02 12.81 -14.91
C TYR A 220 8.96 11.61 -15.85
N PHE A 221 7.80 11.34 -16.47
CA PHE A 221 7.61 10.18 -17.34
C PHE A 221 7.12 10.59 -18.72
N LYS A 222 7.50 9.81 -19.73
CA LYS A 222 6.97 9.98 -21.08
C LYS A 222 5.45 9.80 -21.04
N LEU A 223 4.73 10.76 -21.61
CA LEU A 223 3.29 10.66 -21.78
C LEU A 223 2.95 9.47 -22.70
N ALA A 224 1.96 8.67 -22.30
CA ALA A 224 1.47 7.54 -23.10
C ALA A 224 1.04 8.00 -24.50
N PRO A 225 1.20 7.19 -25.56
CA PRO A 225 0.75 7.55 -26.90
C PRO A 225 -0.76 7.84 -26.92
N ASP A 226 -1.16 8.89 -27.64
CA ASP A 226 -2.57 9.11 -27.96
C ASP A 226 -2.96 8.11 -29.03
N ILE A 227 -3.87 7.20 -28.68
CA ILE A 227 -4.38 6.17 -29.59
C ILE A 227 -5.88 6.36 -29.87
N GLY A 228 -6.45 7.50 -29.47
CA GLY A 228 -7.86 7.80 -29.59
C GLY A 228 -8.75 6.82 -28.83
N SER A 229 -8.33 6.34 -27.66
CA SER A 229 -9.15 5.43 -26.86
C SER A 229 -10.35 6.17 -26.25
N ASP A 230 -11.49 5.49 -26.22
CA ASP A 230 -12.69 5.96 -25.53
C ASP A 230 -12.79 5.30 -24.15
N PHE A 231 -13.20 6.08 -23.15
CA PHE A 231 -13.46 5.57 -21.81
C PHE A 231 -14.73 6.22 -21.25
N VAL A 232 -15.64 5.38 -20.75
CA VAL A 232 -16.90 5.85 -20.15
C VAL A 232 -16.72 5.98 -18.65
N LEU A 233 -16.52 7.22 -18.19
CA LEU A 233 -16.43 7.52 -16.77
C LEU A 233 -17.79 7.40 -16.08
N SER A 234 -17.97 6.33 -15.32
CA SER A 234 -19.20 6.04 -14.59
C SER A 234 -19.17 6.53 -13.14
N LYS A 235 -20.32 6.98 -12.64
CA LYS A 235 -20.50 7.40 -11.24
C LYS A 235 -20.70 6.18 -10.34
N LYS A 236 -20.26 6.27 -9.08
CA LYS A 236 -20.60 5.28 -8.07
C LYS A 236 -22.06 5.42 -7.61
N PRO A 237 -22.70 4.34 -7.14
CA PRO A 237 -24.05 4.41 -6.56
C PRO A 237 -24.06 5.30 -5.32
N LYS A 238 -25.21 5.88 -4.95
CA LYS A 238 -25.31 6.85 -3.83
C LYS A 238 -24.80 6.31 -2.48
N LYS A 239 -24.91 5.00 -2.23
CA LYS A 239 -24.51 4.34 -0.97
C LYS A 239 -23.33 3.39 -1.18
N TYR A 240 -22.31 3.85 -1.89
CA TYR A 240 -21.07 3.08 -2.06
C TYR A 240 -20.25 3.03 -0.76
N ILE A 241 -19.44 1.99 -0.59
CA ILE A 241 -18.47 1.91 0.51
C ILE A 241 -17.40 2.98 0.28
N ASN A 242 -17.33 3.96 1.17
CA ASN A 242 -16.42 5.10 1.09
C ASN A 242 -15.62 5.34 2.39
N ASP A 243 -15.60 4.34 3.27
CA ASP A 243 -14.75 4.26 4.46
C ASP A 243 -14.28 2.80 4.63
N ILE A 244 -13.15 2.57 5.28
CA ILE A 244 -12.72 1.22 5.64
C ILE A 244 -13.74 0.61 6.61
N LEU A 245 -14.10 -0.65 6.37
CA LEU A 245 -15.03 -1.36 7.24
C LEU A 245 -14.29 -1.98 8.42
N ILE A 246 -14.92 -1.94 9.59
CA ILE A 246 -14.39 -2.54 10.80
C ILE A 246 -15.07 -3.89 10.99
N PRO A 247 -14.33 -5.02 10.97
CA PRO A 247 -14.87 -6.33 11.31
C PRO A 247 -15.52 -6.31 12.69
N ASP A 248 -16.50 -7.17 12.92
CA ASP A 248 -17.14 -7.23 14.23
C ASP A 248 -16.16 -7.62 15.36
N LYS A 249 -16.63 -7.50 16.60
CA LYS A 249 -15.80 -7.79 17.78
C LYS A 249 -15.34 -9.25 17.82
N TYR A 250 -16.18 -10.17 17.35
CA TYR A 250 -15.87 -11.60 17.34
C TYR A 250 -14.69 -11.92 16.42
N ALA A 251 -14.69 -11.35 15.21
CA ALA A 251 -13.60 -11.46 14.25
C ALA A 251 -12.32 -10.80 14.78
N GLN A 252 -12.43 -9.59 15.33
CA GLN A 252 -11.29 -8.88 15.91
C GLN A 252 -10.62 -9.66 17.05
N GLU A 253 -11.40 -10.28 17.94
CA GLU A 253 -10.85 -11.08 19.06
C GLU A 253 -10.15 -12.35 18.59
N ARG A 254 -10.57 -12.96 17.48
CA ARG A 254 -9.89 -14.13 16.91
C ARG A 254 -8.60 -13.80 16.18
N TYR A 255 -8.56 -12.64 15.53
CA TYR A 255 -7.40 -12.24 14.76
C TYR A 255 -6.32 -11.60 15.65
N TYR A 256 -6.68 -10.59 16.44
CA TYR A 256 -5.74 -9.89 17.32
C TYR A 256 -5.53 -10.59 18.67
N GLY A 257 -6.25 -11.68 18.91
CA GLY A 257 -6.36 -12.33 20.21
C GLY A 257 -7.27 -11.55 21.17
N LYS A 258 -7.74 -12.22 22.21
CA LYS A 258 -8.38 -11.54 23.34
C LYS A 258 -7.34 -10.68 24.03
N LYS A 259 -7.46 -9.36 23.91
CA LYS A 259 -6.69 -8.46 24.76
C LYS A 259 -7.03 -8.77 26.21
N SER A 260 -6.03 -9.21 26.96
CA SER A 260 -6.19 -9.46 28.39
C SER A 260 -6.62 -8.16 29.04
N ARG A 261 -7.84 -8.12 29.61
CA ARG A 261 -8.34 -6.97 30.38
C ARG A 261 -7.35 -6.52 31.46
N LEU A 262 -6.57 -7.47 32.00
CA LEU A 262 -5.50 -7.20 32.96
C LEU A 262 -4.36 -6.40 32.32
N LYS A 263 -3.90 -6.77 31.12
CA LYS A 263 -2.84 -6.04 30.40
C LYS A 263 -3.26 -4.65 29.93
N GLU A 264 -4.56 -4.36 29.84
CA GLU A 264 -5.10 -3.03 29.55
C GLU A 264 -5.34 -2.19 30.81
N ASN A 265 -5.43 -2.83 31.99
CA ASN A 265 -5.65 -2.15 33.25
C ASN A 265 -4.46 -1.24 33.60
N LEU A 266 -4.76 0.04 33.82
CA LEU A 266 -3.76 1.07 34.12
C LEU A 266 -2.94 0.73 35.38
N HIS A 267 -3.57 0.21 36.43
CA HIS A 267 -2.90 -0.17 37.66
C HIS A 267 -1.96 -1.35 37.45
N TYR A 268 -2.38 -2.35 36.67
CA TYR A 268 -1.52 -3.48 36.33
C TYR A 268 -0.29 -3.04 35.52
N LYS A 269 -0.46 -2.13 34.55
CA LYS A 269 0.68 -1.57 33.80
C LYS A 269 1.64 -0.82 34.72
N LEU A 270 1.11 0.06 35.58
CA LEU A 270 1.89 0.80 36.58
C LEU A 270 2.70 -0.14 37.49
N ILE A 271 2.05 -1.17 38.06
CA ILE A 271 2.71 -2.14 38.92
C ILE A 271 3.79 -2.90 38.16
N LYS A 272 3.48 -3.37 36.95
CA LYS A 272 4.44 -4.10 36.10
C LYS A 272 5.65 -3.24 35.74
N ASP A 273 5.43 -1.98 35.38
CA ASP A 273 6.50 -1.05 35.02
C ASP A 273 7.36 -0.71 36.23
N LEU A 274 6.75 -0.51 37.42
CA LEU A 274 7.49 -0.32 38.67
C LEU A 274 8.35 -1.54 39.04
N ILE A 275 7.86 -2.75 38.82
CA ILE A 275 8.63 -3.99 39.06
C ILE A 275 9.82 -4.09 38.10
N ARG A 276 9.66 -3.66 36.84
CA ARG A 276 10.73 -3.72 35.82
C ARG A 276 11.73 -2.56 35.94
N LEU A 277 11.32 -1.43 36.51
CA LEU A 277 12.08 -0.19 36.58
C LEU A 277 13.53 -0.37 37.08
N PRO A 278 13.83 -1.15 38.15
CA PRO A 278 15.21 -1.35 38.59
C PRO A 278 16.10 -2.03 37.53
N SER A 279 15.54 -3.01 36.81
CA SER A 279 16.24 -3.70 35.73
C SER A 279 16.47 -2.78 34.54
N ASP A 280 15.45 -2.00 34.18
CA ASP A 280 15.53 -1.07 33.04
C ASP A 280 16.54 0.07 33.32
N ILE A 281 16.59 0.58 34.56
CA ILE A 281 17.63 1.53 35.00
C ILE A 281 19.02 0.90 34.91
N LYS A 282 19.18 -0.34 35.40
CA LYS A 282 20.47 -1.05 35.33
C LYS A 282 20.94 -1.22 33.88
N HIS A 283 20.04 -1.58 32.97
CA HIS A 283 20.35 -1.69 31.54
C HIS A 283 20.73 -0.34 30.93
N TYR A 284 19.95 0.72 31.18
CA TYR A 284 20.23 2.06 30.69
C TYR A 284 21.60 2.57 31.14
N LEU A 285 21.93 2.41 32.43
CA LEU A 285 23.24 2.81 32.95
C LEU A 285 24.36 1.98 32.30
N LYS A 286 24.17 0.65 32.15
CA LYS A 286 25.16 -0.21 31.50
C LYS A 286 25.43 0.22 30.06
N GLU A 287 24.42 0.51 29.26
CA GLU A 287 24.59 0.98 27.88
C GLU A 287 25.25 2.38 27.82
N LYS A 288 24.81 3.30 28.69
CA LYS A 288 25.34 4.67 28.74
C LYS A 288 26.83 4.72 29.12
N TYR A 289 27.27 3.85 30.01
CA TYR A 289 28.66 3.82 30.47
C TYR A 289 29.55 2.83 29.69
N ALA A 290 28.99 1.80 29.05
CA ALA A 290 29.74 0.95 28.12
C ALA A 290 30.17 1.72 26.86
N ASN A 291 29.36 2.70 26.41
CA ASN A 291 29.68 3.55 25.26
C ASN A 291 30.60 4.74 25.58
N LYS A 292 30.99 4.95 26.85
CA LYS A 292 31.95 6.00 27.24
C LYS A 292 33.42 5.55 27.18
N ASN A 293 33.66 4.24 27.08
CA ASN A 293 35.00 3.64 27.04
C ASN A 293 35.31 3.01 25.66
N ARG A 294 34.66 3.49 24.60
CA ARG A 294 34.93 3.16 23.19
C ARG A 294 35.22 4.43 22.42
#